data_AF-A0A7R9Y1W5-F1
#
_entry.id   AF-A0A7R9Y1W5-F1
#
_cell.length_a   1.000
_cell.length_b   1.000
_cell.length_c   1.000
_cell.angle_alpha   90.00
_cell.angle_beta   90.00
_cell.angle_gamma   90.00
#
_symmetry.space_group_name_H-M   'P 1'
#
loop_
_entity.id
_entity.type
_entity.pdbx_description
1 polymer ?
#
loop_
_entity_poly.entity_id
_entity_poly.type
_entity_poly.pdbx_seq_one_letter_code
_entity_poly.pdbx_strand_id
1 'polypeptide(L)'
;ETVRNELEDFQKYLPLLVALRSPGMRDRHWEKITEDVGVTIPHDDPEFNLTKILEMDLHASEEALVKVCDVAGKEFGIETALEKMYGEWEGAELEVVEYRETQTHVIRIEETITQMLDDH
;
A
#
# COMPACT_ATOMS: atom_id res chain seq x y z
N GLU A 1 22.26 11.16 32.39
CA GLU A 1 20.94 11.77 32.11
C GLU A 1 20.78 12.18 30.65
N THR A 2 21.77 12.82 30.03
CA THR A 2 21.75 13.30 28.63
C THR A 2 21.29 12.25 27.60
N VAL A 3 21.92 11.07 27.57
CA VAL A 3 21.58 10.03 26.58
C VAL A 3 20.15 9.51 26.73
N ARG A 4 19.59 9.48 27.96
CA ARG A 4 18.21 9.03 28.18
C ARG A 4 17.22 10.04 27.60
N ASN A 5 17.45 11.32 27.85
CA ASN A 5 16.59 12.39 27.34
C ASN A 5 16.65 12.46 25.80
N GLU A 6 17.83 12.30 25.21
CA GLU A 6 17.99 12.21 23.74
C GLU A 6 17.19 11.04 23.15
N LEU A 7 17.14 9.91 23.86
CA LEU A 7 16.38 8.72 23.44
C LEU A 7 14.86 8.94 23.57
N GLU A 8 14.42 9.60 24.63
CA GLU A 8 13.01 9.96 24.86
C GLU A 8 12.52 10.99 23.82
N ASP A 9 13.35 11.96 23.45
CA ASP A 9 13.04 12.91 22.37
C ASP A 9 13.02 12.22 21.01
N PHE A 10 13.95 11.29 20.76
CA PHE A 10 13.96 10.50 19.53
C PHE A 10 12.71 9.63 19.36
N GLN A 11 12.20 9.02 20.44
CA GLN A 11 11.01 8.17 20.39
C GLN A 11 9.77 8.91 19.83
N LYS A 12 9.68 10.22 20.03
CA LYS A 12 8.56 11.04 19.52
C LYS A 12 8.52 11.08 17.99
N TYR A 13 9.65 10.91 17.32
CA TYR A 13 9.74 10.92 15.86
C TYR A 13 9.47 9.54 15.22
N LEU A 14 9.48 8.44 15.99
CA LEU A 14 9.29 7.10 15.44
C LEU A 14 7.98 6.93 14.65
N PRO A 15 6.81 7.43 15.12
CA PRO A 15 5.57 7.33 14.36
C PRO A 15 5.66 8.01 12.99
N LEU A 16 6.22 9.23 12.95
CA LEU A 16 6.45 9.98 11.72
C LEU A 16 7.34 9.21 10.73
N LEU A 17 8.41 8.58 11.23
CA LEU A 17 9.33 7.81 10.38
C LEU A 17 8.72 6.53 9.84
N VAL A 18 7.91 5.85 10.66
CA VAL A 18 7.17 4.67 10.21
C VAL A 18 6.15 5.06 9.15
N ALA A 19 5.44 6.17 9.35
CA ALA A 19 4.46 6.69 8.40
C ALA A 19 5.12 7.12 7.07
N LEU A 20 6.23 7.86 7.10
CA LEU A 20 6.97 8.26 5.90
C LEU A 20 7.48 7.07 5.09
N ARG A 21 7.68 5.92 5.74
CA ARG A 21 8.06 4.65 5.11
C ARG A 21 6.86 3.75 4.79
N SER A 22 5.64 4.28 4.78
CA SER A 22 4.46 3.53 4.38
C SER A 22 4.63 2.97 2.97
N PRO A 23 4.37 1.67 2.74
CA PRO A 23 4.35 1.13 1.39
C PRO A 23 3.21 1.78 0.60
N GLY A 24 3.41 1.97 -0.71
CA GLY A 24 2.41 2.62 -1.57
C GLY A 24 2.54 4.13 -1.73
N MET A 25 3.52 4.76 -1.07
CA MET A 25 3.82 6.18 -1.33
C MET A 25 4.19 6.38 -2.81
N ARG A 26 3.59 7.41 -3.42
CA ARG A 26 3.68 7.79 -4.83
C ARG A 26 3.63 9.32 -4.90
N ASP A 27 4.01 9.90 -6.04
CA ASP A 27 4.13 11.35 -6.23
C ASP A 27 2.90 12.13 -5.76
N ARG A 28 1.69 11.64 -6.07
CA ARG A 28 0.41 12.23 -5.60
C ARG A 28 0.29 12.38 -4.08
N HIS A 29 0.87 11.44 -3.32
CA HIS A 29 0.85 11.46 -1.86
C HIS A 29 1.83 12.50 -1.32
N TRP A 30 3.00 12.62 -1.95
CA TRP A 30 4.00 13.63 -1.60
C TRP A 30 3.55 15.05 -1.95
N GLU A 31 2.86 15.21 -3.08
CA GLU A 31 2.19 16.46 -3.45
C GLU A 31 1.12 16.81 -2.41
N LYS A 32 0.32 15.84 -1.97
CA LYS A 32 -0.71 16.06 -0.94
C LYS A 32 -0.11 16.45 0.41
N ILE A 33 0.99 15.80 0.83
CA ILE A 33 1.72 16.20 2.03
C ILE A 33 2.23 17.63 1.88
N THR A 34 2.79 17.99 0.73
CA THR A 34 3.28 19.35 0.46
C THR A 34 2.16 20.38 0.55
N GLU A 35 0.97 20.07 0.04
CA GLU A 35 -0.22 20.92 0.11
C GLU A 35 -0.72 21.09 1.56
N ASP A 36 -0.82 20.01 2.32
CA ASP A 36 -1.41 20.01 3.66
C ASP A 36 -0.44 20.55 4.73
N VAL A 37 0.87 20.31 4.58
CA VAL A 37 1.91 20.67 5.55
C VAL A 37 2.63 21.97 5.17
N GLY A 38 2.62 22.35 3.89
CA GLY A 38 3.35 23.51 3.38
C GLY A 38 4.87 23.32 3.27
N VAL A 39 5.35 22.09 3.48
CA VAL A 39 6.77 21.71 3.38
C VAL A 39 6.93 20.65 2.30
N THR A 40 7.82 20.90 1.35
CA THR A 40 8.17 19.91 0.31
C THR A 40 9.19 18.92 0.85
N ILE A 41 8.81 17.64 0.84
CA ILE A 41 9.70 16.54 1.20
C ILE A 41 10.41 16.05 -0.06
N PRO A 42 11.76 16.15 -0.15
CA PRO A 42 12.53 15.70 -1.30
C PRO A 42 12.69 14.17 -1.27
N HIS A 43 11.59 13.46 -1.49
CA HIS A 43 11.53 12.00 -1.44
C HIS A 43 12.37 11.31 -2.53
N ASP A 44 12.63 12.00 -3.64
CA ASP A 44 13.45 11.51 -4.76
C ASP A 44 14.95 11.80 -4.58
N ASP A 45 15.35 12.59 -3.58
CA ASP A 45 16.75 12.90 -3.32
C ASP A 45 17.44 11.69 -2.65
N PRO A 46 18.46 11.05 -3.29
CA PRO A 46 19.20 9.95 -2.70
C PRO A 46 19.95 10.33 -1.42
N GLU A 47 20.23 11.62 -1.21
CA GLU A 47 20.85 12.15 0.00
C GLU A 47 19.81 12.50 1.07
N PHE A 48 18.52 12.29 0.83
CA PHE A 48 17.48 12.51 1.82
C PHE A 48 17.64 11.52 2.97
N ASN A 49 17.66 12.05 4.19
CA ASN A 49 17.97 11.26 5.37
C ASN A 49 17.18 11.77 6.58
N LEU A 50 17.23 10.98 7.65
CA LEU A 50 16.53 11.25 8.90
C LEU A 50 16.89 12.62 9.51
N THR A 51 18.16 13.04 9.43
CA THR A 51 18.57 14.34 9.96
C THR A 51 17.85 15.48 9.24
N LYS A 52 17.72 15.41 7.91
CA LYS A 52 16.95 16.40 7.12
C LYS A 52 15.46 16.44 7.52
N ILE A 53 14.86 15.30 7.86
CA ILE A 53 13.46 15.23 8.35
C ILE A 53 13.32 15.91 9.71
N LEU A 54 14.26 15.67 10.63
CA LEU A 54 14.25 16.27 11.97
C LEU A 54 14.44 17.79 11.91
N GLU A 55 15.25 18.28 10.97
CA GLU A 55 15.46 19.72 10.73
C GLU A 55 14.21 20.43 10.16
N MET A 56 13.31 19.70 9.51
CA MET A 56 12.09 20.24 8.91
C MET A 56 10.96 20.52 9.92
N ASP A 57 11.13 20.16 11.19
CA ASP A 57 10.16 20.35 12.28
C ASP A 57 8.71 19.96 11.90
N LEU A 58 8.57 18.78 11.29
CA LEU A 58 7.28 18.26 10.81
C LEU A 58 6.31 17.91 11.95
N HIS A 59 6.72 18.07 13.21
CA HIS A 59 5.93 17.66 14.38
C HIS A 59 4.62 18.45 14.48
N ALA A 60 4.62 19.72 14.09
CA ALA A 60 3.42 20.57 14.10
C ALA A 60 2.33 20.10 13.11
N SER A 61 2.71 19.33 12.08
CA SER A 61 1.80 18.81 11.07
C SER A 61 1.84 17.27 10.97
N GLU A 62 2.30 16.61 12.03
CA GLU A 62 2.47 15.16 12.09
C GLU A 62 1.16 14.43 11.78
N GLU A 63 0.04 14.89 12.34
CA GLU A 63 -1.28 14.26 12.13
C GLU A 63 -1.70 14.26 10.66
N ALA A 64 -1.48 15.38 9.95
CA ALA A 64 -1.81 15.50 8.53
C ALA A 64 -0.93 14.57 7.69
N LEU A 65 0.36 14.52 7.99
CA LEU A 65 1.32 13.66 7.31
C LEU A 65 0.99 12.18 7.50
N VAL A 66 0.79 11.75 8.75
CA VAL A 66 0.44 10.36 9.10
C VAL A 66 -0.85 9.95 8.40
N LYS A 67 -1.84 10.84 8.32
CA LYS A 67 -3.09 10.57 7.61
C LYS A 67 -2.89 10.28 6.12
N VAL A 68 -2.03 11.03 5.42
CA VAL A 68 -1.74 10.77 4.00
C VAL A 68 -0.99 9.45 3.83
N CYS A 69 -0.01 9.19 4.70
CA CYS A 69 0.73 7.93 4.71
C CYS A 69 -0.15 6.72 5.00
N ASP A 70 -1.15 6.85 5.87
CA ASP A 70 -2.14 5.81 6.16
C ASP A 70 -3.05 5.53 4.96
N VAL A 71 -3.43 6.56 4.21
CA VAL A 71 -4.20 6.40 2.97
C VAL A 71 -3.37 5.63 1.95
N ALA A 72 -2.11 6.03 1.73
CA ALA A 72 -1.20 5.34 0.81
C ALA A 72 -1.01 3.85 1.19
N GLY A 73 -0.85 3.56 2.47
CA GLY A 73 -0.73 2.18 2.96
C GLY A 73 -1.99 1.33 2.73
N LYS A 74 -3.17 1.93 2.90
CA LYS A 74 -4.46 1.25 2.61
C LYS A 74 -4.64 1.00 1.11
N GLU A 75 -4.32 1.99 0.28
CA GLU A 75 -4.36 1.85 -1.18
C GLU A 75 -3.43 0.73 -1.65
N PHE A 76 -2.19 0.69 -1.13
CA PHE A 76 -1.27 -0.40 -1.44
C PHE A 76 -1.80 -1.77 -1.05
N GLY A 77 -2.46 -1.88 0.11
CA GLY A 77 -3.09 -3.12 0.55
C GLY A 77 -4.20 -3.58 -0.41
N ILE A 78 -5.02 -2.64 -0.88
CA ILE A 78 -6.07 -2.92 -1.87
C ILE A 78 -5.46 -3.33 -3.21
N GLU A 79 -4.47 -2.58 -3.71
CA GLU A 79 -3.79 -2.87 -4.98
C GLU A 79 -3.14 -4.26 -4.94
N THR A 80 -2.44 -4.60 -3.86
CA THR A 80 -1.83 -5.92 -3.66
C THR A 80 -2.87 -7.04 -3.64
N ALA A 81 -4.01 -6.82 -2.97
CA ALA A 81 -5.10 -7.79 -2.94
C ALA A 81 -5.72 -8.00 -4.33
N LEU A 82 -5.89 -6.92 -5.10
CA LEU A 82 -6.41 -6.98 -6.47
C LEU A 82 -5.42 -7.66 -7.43
N GLU A 83 -4.13 -7.37 -7.34
CA GLU A 83 -3.10 -8.04 -8.12
C GLU A 83 -3.06 -9.55 -7.82
N LYS A 84 -3.15 -9.91 -6.54
CA LYS A 84 -3.24 -11.31 -6.14
C LYS A 84 -4.46 -11.99 -6.74
N MET A 85 -5.64 -11.38 -6.58
CA MET A 85 -6.90 -11.89 -7.14
C MET A 85 -6.77 -12.07 -8.66
N TYR A 86 -6.26 -11.06 -9.38
CA TYR A 86 -6.05 -11.14 -10.82
C TYR A 86 -5.13 -12.31 -11.21
N GLY A 87 -4.02 -12.50 -10.49
CA GLY A 87 -3.11 -13.62 -10.72
C GLY A 87 -3.74 -15.00 -10.42
N GLU A 88 -4.62 -15.08 -9.42
CA GLU A 88 -5.40 -16.30 -9.12
C GLU A 88 -6.37 -16.63 -10.27
N TRP A 89 -6.99 -15.61 -10.88
CA TRP A 89 -7.89 -15.77 -12.03
C TRP A 89 -7.19 -16.04 -13.37
N GLU A 90 -5.94 -15.61 -13.55
CA GLU A 90 -5.21 -15.79 -14.83
C GLU A 90 -5.06 -17.27 -15.21
N GLY A 91 -4.95 -18.16 -14.22
CA GLY A 91 -4.86 -19.61 -14.43
C GLY A 91 -6.21 -20.34 -14.47
N ALA A 92 -7.34 -19.64 -14.40
CA ALA A 92 -8.66 -20.26 -14.37
C ALA A 92 -9.09 -20.75 -15.76
N GLU A 93 -9.09 -22.06 -15.97
CA GLU A 93 -9.49 -22.68 -17.24
C GLU A 93 -10.83 -23.40 -17.10
N LEU A 94 -11.75 -23.15 -18.04
CA LEU A 94 -13.04 -23.84 -18.11
C LEU A 94 -12.95 -25.00 -19.10
N GLU A 95 -13.31 -26.19 -18.64
CA GLU A 95 -13.30 -27.39 -19.48
C GLU A 95 -14.56 -27.42 -20.35
N VAL A 96 -14.40 -27.59 -21.66
CA VAL A 96 -15.52 -27.77 -22.59
C VAL A 96 -15.61 -29.24 -22.97
N VAL A 97 -16.73 -29.87 -22.65
CA VAL A 97 -16.95 -31.31 -22.87
C VAL A 97 -18.14 -31.55 -23.81
N GLU A 98 -18.05 -32.59 -24.65
CA GLU A 98 -19.14 -32.97 -25.53
C GLU A 98 -20.37 -33.42 -24.74
N TYR A 99 -21.55 -32.99 -25.19
CA TYR A 99 -22.81 -33.36 -24.58
C TYR A 99 -23.48 -34.50 -25.34
N ARG A 100 -23.24 -35.73 -24.85
CA ARG A 100 -23.84 -36.97 -25.39
C ARG A 100 -23.61 -37.06 -26.91
N GLU A 101 -24.58 -37.57 -27.66
CA GLU A 101 -24.55 -37.67 -29.14
C GLU A 101 -25.25 -36.49 -29.82
N THR A 102 -25.33 -35.33 -29.17
CA THR A 102 -26.12 -34.19 -29.69
C THR A 102 -25.34 -33.26 -30.61
N GLN A 103 -24.03 -33.50 -30.81
CA GLN A 103 -23.09 -32.58 -31.47
C GLN A 103 -23.00 -31.19 -30.80
N THR A 104 -23.42 -31.08 -29.53
CA THR A 104 -23.31 -29.85 -28.73
C THR A 104 -22.31 -30.05 -27.59
N HIS A 105 -21.87 -28.96 -26.97
CA HIS A 105 -20.89 -28.97 -25.88
C HIS A 105 -21.46 -28.30 -24.63
N VAL A 106 -21.01 -28.73 -23.45
CA VAL A 106 -21.30 -28.10 -22.17
C VAL A 106 -20.01 -27.68 -21.49
N ILE A 107 -20.07 -26.59 -20.73
CA ILE A 107 -18.95 -26.13 -19.91
C ILE A 107 -19.01 -26.88 -18.58
N ARG A 108 -17.91 -27.53 -18.23
CA ARG A 108 -17.66 -28.09 -16.91
C ARG A 108 -16.79 -27.11 -16.14
N ILE A 109 -17.33 -26.63 -15.03
CA ILE A 109 -16.65 -25.72 -14.11
C ILE A 109 -16.16 -26.57 -12.94
N GLU A 110 -14.88 -26.45 -12.59
CA GLU A 110 -14.36 -27.10 -11.39
C GLU A 110 -14.88 -26.41 -10.12
N GLU A 111 -15.04 -27.19 -9.05
CA GLU A 111 -15.48 -26.66 -7.75
C GLU A 111 -14.49 -25.62 -7.21
N THR A 112 -13.20 -25.77 -7.50
CA THR A 112 -12.13 -24.82 -7.17
C THR A 112 -12.36 -23.44 -7.78
N ILE A 113 -12.76 -23.38 -9.05
CA ILE A 113 -13.05 -22.11 -9.76
C ILE A 113 -14.31 -21.46 -9.19
N THR A 114 -15.30 -22.26 -8.80
CA THR A 114 -16.53 -21.76 -8.18
C THR A 114 -16.26 -21.21 -6.79
N GLN A 115 -15.46 -21.92 -5.98
CA GLN A 115 -15.05 -21.46 -4.66
C GLN A 115 -14.24 -20.16 -4.73
N MET A 116 -13.32 -20.04 -5.69
CA MET A 116 -12.56 -18.81 -5.94
C MET A 116 -13.48 -17.66 -6.35
N LEU A 117 -14.55 -17.92 -7.12
CA LEU A 117 -15.58 -16.91 -7.42
C LEU A 117 -16.33 -16.43 -6.17
N ASP A 118 -16.64 -17.34 -5.25
CA ASP A 118 -17.40 -17.01 -4.05
C ASP A 118 -16.54 -16.31 -2.97
N ASP A 119 -15.23 -16.58 -2.92
CA ASP A 119 -14.30 -16.03 -1.93
C ASP A 119 -13.80 -14.60 -2.24
N HIS A 120 -13.96 -14.14 -3.48
CA HIS A 120 -13.53 -12.81 -3.97
C HIS A 120 -14.70 -11.85 -4.17
#